data_AF-A0AAN8JPG2-F1
#
_entry.id   AF-A0AAN8JPG2-F1
#
_cell.length_a   1.000
_cell.length_b   1.000
_cell.length_c   1.000
_cell.angle_alpha   90.00
_cell.angle_beta   90.00
_cell.angle_gamma   90.00
#
_symmetry.space_group_name_H-M   'P 1'
#
loop_
_entity.id
_entity.type
_entity.pdbx_description
1 polymer ?
#
loop_
_entity_poly.entity_id
_entity_poly.type
_entity_poly.pdbx_seq_one_letter_code
_entity_poly.pdbx_strand_id
1 'polypeptide(L)'
;MLVFREMVATLLATVKDKYRNCKDSNRECYFDCDKRCSFLLEKLSTNTTDSIQHLLQQFTHIVLDFTFIDENILVNQDFPESISASVIQSVFNDLENILTVAKTILPDQQPIDSLGEELLECIYWRKGALYYMYCKTIENDKDRINKDIQQYEKYLVNGIENLKMMLETRKPVVKDRSDAVTEDEDTFDLIKSGIYSDTHVLALIYGSEICYWLDKCDKENLFQTNHLNYKQIGECYLKLYIHVVNGPLKNQGWSVENAESMLKSIKES
;
A
#
# COMPACT_ATOMS: atom_id res chain seq x y z
N MET A 1 14.86 17.04 -15.77
CA MET A 1 14.39 16.48 -17.05
C MET A 1 15.23 15.31 -17.56
N LEU A 2 16.56 15.41 -17.70
CA LEU A 2 17.39 14.28 -18.15
C LEU A 2 17.24 13.02 -17.29
N VAL A 3 17.36 13.17 -15.96
CA VAL A 3 17.19 12.06 -14.99
C VAL A 3 15.81 11.42 -15.11
N PHE A 4 14.75 12.23 -15.25
CA PHE A 4 13.39 11.69 -15.40
C PHE A 4 13.29 10.81 -16.65
N ARG A 5 13.82 11.29 -17.77
CA ARG A 5 13.84 10.53 -19.03
C ARG A 5 14.62 9.22 -18.90
N GLU A 6 15.78 9.24 -18.24
CA GLU A 6 16.57 8.02 -18.00
C GLU A 6 15.79 6.99 -17.16
N MET A 7 15.06 7.44 -16.14
CA MET A 7 14.27 6.55 -15.31
C MET A 7 13.08 5.94 -16.06
N VAL A 8 12.37 6.72 -16.88
CA VAL A 8 11.32 6.16 -17.76
C VAL A 8 11.93 5.20 -18.79
N ALA A 9 13.14 5.46 -19.29
CA ALA A 9 13.81 4.57 -20.24
C ALA A 9 14.22 3.24 -19.60
N THR A 10 14.69 3.27 -18.34
CA THR A 10 14.96 2.07 -17.56
C THR A 10 13.70 1.26 -17.32
N LEU A 11 12.60 1.89 -16.91
CA LEU A 11 11.31 1.21 -16.75
C LEU A 11 10.86 0.57 -18.07
N LEU A 12 10.94 1.31 -19.19
CA LEU A 12 10.61 0.78 -20.51
C LEU A 12 11.44 -0.46 -20.87
N ALA A 13 12.74 -0.44 -20.56
CA ALA A 13 13.62 -1.59 -20.80
C ALA A 13 13.17 -2.81 -19.99
N THR A 14 12.85 -2.63 -18.71
CA THR A 14 12.33 -3.68 -17.83
C THR A 14 10.98 -4.22 -18.33
N VAL A 15 10.04 -3.34 -18.68
CA VAL A 15 8.73 -3.72 -19.22
C VAL A 15 8.90 -4.52 -20.52
N LYS A 16 9.80 -4.10 -21.43
CA LYS A 16 10.07 -4.83 -22.67
C LYS A 16 10.69 -6.19 -22.43
N ASP A 17 11.58 -6.32 -21.45
CA ASP A 17 12.15 -7.62 -21.09
C ASP A 17 11.07 -8.57 -20.56
N LYS A 18 10.26 -8.13 -19.59
CA LYS A 18 9.14 -8.91 -19.07
C LYS A 18 8.12 -9.25 -20.14
N TYR A 19 7.78 -8.31 -21.03
CA TYR A 19 6.88 -8.54 -22.16
C TYR A 19 7.40 -9.63 -23.10
N ARG A 20 8.70 -9.64 -23.43
CA ARG A 20 9.32 -10.64 -24.31
C ARG A 20 9.33 -12.04 -23.68
N ASN A 21 9.52 -12.10 -22.36
CA ASN A 21 9.64 -13.33 -21.61
C ASN A 21 8.27 -13.88 -21.15
N CYS A 22 7.22 -13.05 -21.14
CA CYS A 22 5.87 -13.45 -20.75
C CYS A 22 5.16 -14.27 -21.84
N LYS A 23 4.71 -15.47 -21.48
CA LYS A 23 3.99 -16.39 -22.39
C LYS A 23 2.50 -16.52 -22.09
N ASP A 24 2.03 -15.86 -21.04
CA ASP A 24 0.71 -16.12 -20.45
C ASP A 24 -0.23 -14.90 -20.58
N SER A 25 -1.37 -14.94 -19.88
CA SER A 25 -2.43 -13.92 -19.89
C SER A 25 -1.97 -12.51 -19.54
N ASN A 26 -0.83 -12.35 -18.86
CA ASN A 26 -0.29 -11.05 -18.46
C ASN A 26 0.39 -10.28 -19.61
N ARG A 27 0.55 -10.91 -20.78
CA ARG A 27 1.24 -10.31 -21.93
C ARG A 27 0.58 -9.03 -22.44
N GLU A 28 -0.75 -8.95 -22.38
CA GLU A 28 -1.48 -7.75 -22.79
C GLU A 28 -1.22 -6.57 -21.85
N CYS A 29 -1.16 -6.81 -20.54
CA CYS A 29 -0.85 -5.78 -19.55
C CYS A 29 0.57 -5.21 -19.76
N TYR A 30 1.56 -6.07 -20.01
CA TYR A 30 2.92 -5.62 -20.32
C TYR A 30 3.00 -4.83 -21.63
N PHE A 31 2.20 -5.18 -22.64
CA PHE A 31 2.14 -4.46 -23.90
C PHE A 31 1.54 -3.06 -23.74
N ASP A 32 0.51 -2.90 -22.89
CA ASP A 32 -0.03 -1.58 -22.56
C ASP A 32 1.01 -0.70 -21.85
N CYS A 33 1.71 -1.27 -20.85
CA CYS A 33 2.80 -0.58 -20.14
C CYS A 33 3.92 -0.14 -21.09
N ASP A 34 4.29 -0.97 -22.07
CA ASP A 34 5.31 -0.68 -23.09
C ASP A 34 4.92 0.54 -23.94
N LYS A 35 3.67 0.56 -24.43
CA LYS A 35 3.13 1.68 -25.21
C LYS A 35 3.13 2.97 -24.41
N ARG A 36 2.65 2.93 -23.17
CA ARG A 36 2.53 4.12 -22.31
C ARG A 36 3.90 4.66 -21.90
N CYS A 37 4.85 3.78 -21.57
CA CYS A 37 6.24 4.18 -21.34
C CYS A 37 6.87 4.84 -22.58
N SER A 38 6.67 4.25 -23.76
CA SER A 38 7.19 4.78 -25.03
C SER A 38 6.63 6.17 -25.34
N PHE A 39 5.32 6.34 -25.15
CA PHE A 39 4.64 7.63 -25.33
C PHE A 39 5.12 8.69 -24.33
N LEU A 40 5.30 8.31 -23.06
CA LEU A 40 5.82 9.20 -22.04
C LEU A 40 7.26 9.64 -22.36
N LEU A 41 8.12 8.74 -22.84
CA LEU A 41 9.47 9.09 -23.29
C LEU A 41 9.48 10.07 -24.45
N GLU A 42 8.57 9.93 -25.40
CA GLU A 42 8.43 10.87 -26.51
C GLU A 42 8.04 12.26 -25.99
N LYS A 43 7.06 12.34 -25.09
CA LYS A 43 6.67 13.59 -24.42
C LYS A 43 7.83 14.24 -23.66
N LEU A 44 8.64 13.44 -22.95
CA LEU A 44 9.82 13.94 -22.23
C LEU A 44 10.97 14.37 -23.15
N SER A 45 10.96 13.91 -24.41
CA SER A 45 11.97 14.23 -25.42
C SER A 45 11.60 15.43 -26.30
N THR A 46 10.35 15.87 -26.25
CA THR A 46 9.80 16.98 -27.06
C THR A 46 9.43 18.17 -26.17
N ASN A 47 9.27 19.35 -26.77
CA ASN A 47 8.75 20.52 -26.05
C ASN A 47 7.24 20.33 -25.82
N THR A 48 6.90 19.55 -24.80
CA THR A 48 5.51 19.33 -24.36
C THR A 48 4.98 20.53 -23.58
N THR A 49 3.67 20.78 -23.68
CA THR A 49 2.94 21.76 -22.85
C THR A 49 2.49 21.18 -21.51
N ASP A 50 2.60 19.87 -21.32
CA ASP A 50 2.21 19.20 -20.08
C ASP A 50 3.09 19.64 -18.92
N SER A 51 2.48 19.83 -17.75
CA SER A 51 3.26 20.10 -16.53
C SER A 51 4.09 18.89 -16.14
N ILE A 52 5.25 19.14 -15.51
CA ILE A 52 6.11 18.07 -14.97
C ILE A 52 5.33 17.17 -14.01
N GLN A 53 4.44 17.77 -13.21
CA GLN A 53 3.54 17.07 -12.30
C GLN A 53 2.65 16.07 -13.04
N HIS A 54 2.00 16.49 -14.12
CA HIS A 54 1.15 15.61 -14.92
C HIS A 54 1.93 14.44 -15.52
N LEU A 55 3.15 14.69 -16.01
CA LEU A 55 4.03 13.64 -16.54
C LEU A 55 4.49 12.66 -15.44
N LEU A 56 4.77 13.16 -14.23
CA LEU A 56 5.09 12.34 -13.07
C LEU A 56 3.91 11.45 -12.63
N GLN A 57 2.70 11.98 -12.65
CA GLN A 57 1.50 11.19 -12.35
C GLN A 57 1.29 10.09 -13.42
N GLN A 58 1.48 10.39 -14.71
CA GLN A 58 1.44 9.37 -15.76
C GLN A 58 2.50 8.29 -15.54
N PHE A 59 3.74 8.66 -15.21
CA PHE A 59 4.79 7.72 -14.85
C PHE A 59 4.38 6.81 -13.69
N THR A 60 3.84 7.41 -12.63
CA THR A 60 3.37 6.73 -11.42
C THR A 60 2.30 5.69 -11.77
N HIS A 61 1.30 6.05 -12.57
CA HIS A 61 0.28 5.10 -13.03
C HIS A 61 0.88 3.91 -13.78
N ILE A 62 1.88 4.14 -14.64
CA ILE A 62 2.50 3.04 -15.39
C ILE A 62 3.25 2.10 -14.44
N VAL A 63 4.02 2.65 -13.49
CA VAL A 63 4.71 1.83 -12.47
C VAL A 63 3.71 1.04 -11.64
N LEU A 64 2.60 1.66 -11.25
CA LEU A 64 1.54 0.98 -10.52
C LEU A 64 0.96 -0.18 -11.33
N ASP A 65 0.53 0.04 -12.56
CA ASP A 65 -0.04 -1.04 -13.40
C ASP A 65 0.97 -2.16 -13.65
N PHE A 66 2.23 -1.81 -13.88
CA PHE A 66 3.32 -2.76 -14.10
C PHE A 66 3.56 -3.65 -12.87
N THR A 67 3.77 -3.04 -11.71
CA THR A 67 4.05 -3.77 -10.46
C THR A 67 2.85 -4.60 -10.00
N PHE A 68 1.63 -4.22 -10.38
CA PHE A 68 0.42 -4.96 -10.01
C PHE A 68 0.40 -6.35 -10.65
N ILE A 69 1.03 -6.50 -11.82
CA ILE A 69 1.18 -7.81 -12.48
C ILE A 69 2.02 -8.75 -11.59
N ASP A 70 3.14 -8.28 -11.05
CA ASP A 70 4.02 -9.07 -10.19
C ASP A 70 3.36 -9.44 -8.86
N GLU A 71 2.62 -8.50 -8.26
CA GLU A 71 1.84 -8.75 -7.05
C GLU A 71 0.82 -9.87 -7.27
N ASN A 72 0.07 -9.82 -8.38
CA ASN A 72 -0.90 -10.87 -8.71
C ASN A 72 -0.23 -12.24 -8.92
N ILE A 73 0.98 -12.29 -9.48
CA ILE A 73 1.72 -13.55 -9.61
C ILE A 73 2.00 -14.15 -8.22
N LEU A 74 2.42 -13.33 -7.25
CA LEU A 74 2.66 -13.80 -5.88
C LEU A 74 1.38 -14.29 -5.21
N VAL A 75 0.31 -13.51 -5.30
CA VAL A 75 -0.99 -13.86 -4.70
C VAL A 75 -1.55 -15.14 -5.32
N ASN A 76 -1.55 -15.26 -6.65
CA ASN A 76 -2.09 -16.43 -7.35
C ASN A 76 -1.30 -17.73 -7.10
N GLN A 77 -0.07 -17.62 -6.59
CA GLN A 77 0.80 -18.76 -6.30
C GLN A 77 1.00 -18.96 -4.79
N ASP A 78 0.21 -18.30 -3.95
CA ASP A 78 0.28 -18.38 -2.48
C ASP A 78 1.68 -18.08 -1.94
N PHE A 79 2.32 -17.02 -2.46
CA PHE A 79 3.63 -16.53 -2.04
C PHE A 79 4.69 -17.65 -1.94
N PRO A 80 5.13 -18.21 -3.07
CA PRO A 80 6.10 -19.31 -3.08
C PRO A 80 7.45 -18.85 -2.53
N GLU A 81 8.04 -19.65 -1.64
CA GLU A 81 9.24 -19.29 -0.88
C GLU A 81 10.45 -18.96 -1.78
N SER A 82 10.56 -19.61 -2.93
CA SER A 82 11.69 -19.47 -3.86
C SER A 82 11.78 -18.09 -4.53
N ILE A 83 10.65 -17.36 -4.65
CA ILE A 83 10.60 -16.08 -5.38
C ILE A 83 10.00 -14.92 -4.58
N SER A 84 9.27 -15.19 -3.49
CA SER A 84 8.50 -14.16 -2.79
C SER A 84 9.36 -12.99 -2.35
N ALA A 85 10.48 -13.25 -1.69
CA ALA A 85 11.35 -12.17 -1.19
C ALA A 85 11.91 -11.29 -2.30
N SER A 86 12.36 -11.89 -3.41
CA SER A 86 12.97 -11.14 -4.52
C SER A 86 11.93 -10.33 -5.30
N VAL A 87 10.73 -10.89 -5.53
CA VAL A 87 9.65 -10.18 -6.23
C VAL A 87 9.09 -9.05 -5.38
N ILE A 88 8.83 -9.29 -4.08
CA ILE A 88 8.40 -8.24 -3.13
C ILE A 88 9.41 -7.08 -3.13
N GLN A 89 10.71 -7.38 -3.03
CA GLN A 89 11.75 -6.34 -3.06
C GLN A 89 11.79 -5.59 -4.39
N SER A 90 11.61 -6.28 -5.52
CA SER A 90 11.54 -5.64 -6.84
C SER A 90 10.37 -4.66 -6.93
N VAL A 91 9.17 -5.09 -6.52
CA VAL A 91 7.97 -4.25 -6.50
C VAL A 91 8.19 -3.01 -5.63
N PHE A 92 8.76 -3.17 -4.44
CA PHE A 92 9.01 -2.03 -3.56
C PHE A 92 10.06 -1.08 -4.08
N ASN A 93 11.13 -1.59 -4.71
CA ASN A 93 12.12 -0.73 -5.35
C ASN A 93 11.47 0.11 -6.45
N ASP A 94 10.58 -0.47 -7.26
CA ASP A 94 9.87 0.26 -8.32
C ASP A 94 8.92 1.32 -7.75
N LEU A 95 8.18 1.01 -6.68
CA LEU A 95 7.33 1.99 -5.99
C LEU A 95 8.14 3.11 -5.32
N GLU A 96 9.28 2.79 -4.69
CA GLU A 96 10.18 3.78 -4.08
C GLU A 96 10.91 4.65 -5.12
N ASN A 97 11.16 4.09 -6.31
CA ASN A 97 11.71 4.83 -7.44
C ASN A 97 10.78 5.98 -7.85
N ILE A 98 9.45 5.83 -7.72
CA ILE A 98 8.49 6.93 -7.98
C ILE A 98 8.78 8.11 -7.06
N LEU A 99 8.92 7.85 -5.76
CA LEU A 99 9.20 8.90 -4.75
C LEU A 99 10.59 9.52 -4.97
N THR A 100 11.56 8.71 -5.39
CA THR A 100 12.90 9.18 -5.73
C THR A 100 12.89 10.09 -6.96
N VAL A 101 12.15 9.73 -8.01
CA VAL A 101 11.94 10.57 -9.20
C VAL A 101 11.32 11.89 -8.77
N ALA A 102 10.20 11.84 -8.03
CA ALA A 102 9.46 13.03 -7.58
C ALA A 102 10.38 14.02 -6.86
N LYS A 103 11.13 13.53 -5.87
CA LYS A 103 12.11 14.33 -5.12
C LYS A 103 13.26 14.87 -5.98
N THR A 104 13.63 14.16 -7.04
CA THR A 104 14.71 14.60 -7.93
C THR A 104 14.25 15.68 -8.91
N ILE A 105 13.01 15.59 -9.40
CA ILE A 105 12.49 16.52 -10.41
C ILE A 105 11.79 17.74 -9.81
N LEU A 106 11.26 17.60 -8.60
CA LEU A 106 10.54 18.62 -7.84
C LEU A 106 11.07 18.64 -6.38
N PRO A 107 12.34 19.02 -6.15
CA PRO A 107 13.00 18.89 -4.85
C PRO A 107 12.40 19.73 -3.72
N ASP A 108 11.74 20.83 -4.07
CA ASP A 108 11.11 21.75 -3.11
C ASP A 108 9.68 21.32 -2.73
N GLN A 109 9.13 20.28 -3.36
CA GLN A 109 7.78 19.78 -3.10
C GLN A 109 7.80 18.54 -2.23
N GLN A 110 6.78 18.39 -1.37
CA GLN A 110 6.54 17.12 -0.71
C GLN A 110 5.91 16.13 -1.70
N PRO A 111 6.06 14.81 -1.51
CA PRO A 111 5.49 13.81 -2.40
C PRO A 111 3.99 13.98 -2.67
N ILE A 112 3.24 14.42 -1.66
CA ILE A 112 1.80 14.70 -1.77
C ILE A 112 1.48 15.86 -2.71
N ASP A 113 2.32 16.91 -2.75
CA ASP A 113 2.13 18.06 -3.63
C ASP A 113 2.43 17.68 -5.10
N SER A 114 3.38 16.77 -5.30
CA SER A 114 3.80 16.31 -6.62
C SER A 114 2.89 15.22 -7.19
N LEU A 115 2.44 14.26 -6.37
CA LEU A 115 1.66 13.11 -6.83
C LEU A 115 0.15 13.30 -6.64
N GLY A 116 -0.25 14.06 -5.63
CA GLY A 116 -1.62 14.08 -5.12
C GLY A 116 -1.89 12.98 -4.10
N GLU A 117 -2.99 13.13 -3.37
CA GLU A 117 -3.39 12.24 -2.25
C GLU A 117 -3.62 10.81 -2.72
N GLU A 118 -4.40 10.62 -3.79
CA GLU A 118 -4.81 9.29 -4.27
C GLU A 118 -3.63 8.40 -4.69
N LEU A 119 -2.68 8.96 -5.44
CA LEU A 119 -1.51 8.21 -5.90
C LEU A 119 -0.56 7.88 -4.76
N LEU A 120 -0.37 8.82 -3.83
CA LEU A 120 0.50 8.60 -2.68
C LEU A 120 -0.10 7.56 -1.73
N GLU A 121 -1.41 7.63 -1.46
CA GLU A 121 -2.15 6.59 -0.73
C GLU A 121 -2.01 5.24 -1.40
N CYS A 122 -2.17 5.17 -2.72
CA CYS A 122 -2.07 3.93 -3.48
C CYS A 122 -0.70 3.28 -3.33
N ILE A 123 0.39 4.07 -3.39
CA ILE A 123 1.75 3.58 -3.19
C ILE A 123 1.91 2.96 -1.80
N TYR A 124 1.50 3.67 -0.75
CA TYR A 124 1.62 3.17 0.62
C TYR A 124 0.69 1.98 0.89
N TRP A 125 -0.55 2.02 0.38
CA TRP A 125 -1.49 0.91 0.44
C TRP A 125 -0.88 -0.35 -0.15
N ARG A 126 -0.33 -0.28 -1.37
CA ARG A 126 0.20 -1.45 -2.06
C ARG A 126 1.38 -2.08 -1.34
N LYS A 127 2.28 -1.25 -0.78
CA LYS A 127 3.35 -1.74 0.08
C LYS A 127 2.81 -2.46 1.33
N GLY A 128 1.91 -1.80 2.06
CA GLY A 128 1.32 -2.34 3.27
C GLY A 128 0.52 -3.63 3.04
N ALA A 129 -0.31 -3.64 2.00
CA ALA A 129 -1.14 -4.78 1.61
C ALA A 129 -0.29 -5.97 1.14
N LEU A 130 0.80 -5.75 0.38
CA LEU A 130 1.67 -6.84 -0.06
C LEU A 130 2.42 -7.49 1.13
N TYR A 131 2.89 -6.69 2.08
CA TYR A 131 3.44 -7.21 3.33
C TYR A 131 2.40 -8.01 4.12
N TYR A 132 1.19 -7.46 4.29
CA TYR A 132 0.09 -8.14 4.94
C TYR A 132 -0.21 -9.49 4.27
N MET A 133 -0.39 -9.52 2.95
CA MET A 133 -0.75 -10.74 2.22
C MET A 133 0.32 -11.83 2.35
N TYR A 134 1.60 -11.46 2.28
CA TYR A 134 2.69 -12.40 2.53
C TYR A 134 2.62 -12.96 3.96
N CYS A 135 2.56 -12.09 4.98
CA CYS A 135 2.54 -12.50 6.38
C CYS A 135 1.30 -13.35 6.68
N LYS A 136 0.14 -12.98 6.14
CA LYS A 136 -1.11 -13.74 6.27
C LYS A 136 -0.98 -15.15 5.71
N THR A 137 -0.39 -15.27 4.52
CA THR A 137 -0.20 -16.56 3.83
C THR A 137 0.63 -17.53 4.66
N ILE A 138 1.65 -17.01 5.36
CA ILE A 138 2.57 -17.84 6.15
C ILE A 138 2.26 -17.86 7.65
N GLU A 139 1.18 -17.23 8.11
CA GLU A 139 0.90 -17.01 9.54
C GLU A 139 0.87 -18.31 10.36
N ASN A 140 0.52 -19.42 9.71
CA ASN A 140 0.42 -20.75 10.31
C ASN A 140 1.59 -21.69 9.92
N ASP A 141 2.51 -21.24 9.05
CA ASP A 141 3.68 -21.99 8.61
C ASP A 141 4.90 -21.65 9.50
N LYS A 142 4.99 -22.36 10.62
CA LYS A 142 6.07 -22.16 11.60
C LYS A 142 7.45 -22.47 11.02
N ASP A 143 7.56 -23.39 10.07
CA ASP A 143 8.85 -23.76 9.50
C ASP A 143 9.40 -22.61 8.64
N ARG A 144 8.55 -21.99 7.81
CA ARG A 144 8.91 -20.80 7.04
C ARG A 144 9.25 -19.61 7.93
N ILE A 145 8.46 -19.36 8.98
CA ILE A 145 8.72 -18.26 9.93
C ILE A 145 10.05 -18.49 10.65
N ASN A 146 10.29 -19.68 11.18
CA ASN A 146 11.52 -19.97 11.94
C ASN A 146 12.78 -19.96 11.08
N LYS A 147 12.66 -20.25 9.77
CA LYS A 147 13.78 -20.19 8.84
C LYS A 147 14.34 -18.77 8.67
N ASP A 148 13.47 -17.76 8.72
CA ASP A 148 13.88 -16.35 8.62
C ASP A 148 12.97 -15.43 9.45
N ILE A 149 13.12 -15.56 10.77
CA ILE A 149 12.31 -14.84 11.74
C ILE A 149 12.54 -13.32 11.69
N GLN A 150 13.76 -12.89 11.37
CA GLN A 150 14.13 -11.48 11.25
C GLN A 150 13.43 -10.86 10.04
N GLN A 151 13.36 -11.59 8.92
CA GLN A 151 12.65 -11.13 7.75
C GLN A 151 11.14 -11.03 8.00
N TYR A 152 10.57 -12.00 8.73
CA TYR A 152 9.16 -11.98 9.12
C TYR A 152 8.83 -10.78 10.02
N GLU A 153 9.62 -10.54 11.07
CA GLU A 153 9.49 -9.36 11.94
C GLU A 153 9.54 -8.07 11.11
N LYS A 154 10.56 -7.93 10.27
CA LYS A 154 10.74 -6.76 9.40
C LYS A 154 9.53 -6.53 8.49
N TYR A 155 8.93 -7.58 7.94
CA TYR A 155 7.77 -7.46 7.07
C TYR A 155 6.51 -7.03 7.84
N LEU A 156 6.29 -7.53 9.05
CA LEU A 156 5.21 -7.07 9.91
C LEU A 156 5.38 -5.58 10.24
N VAL A 157 6.56 -5.19 10.71
CA VAL A 157 6.87 -3.79 11.07
C VAL A 157 6.66 -2.86 9.87
N ASN A 158 7.30 -3.17 8.73
CA ASN A 158 7.17 -2.37 7.53
C ASN A 158 5.73 -2.35 7.01
N GLY A 159 4.97 -3.43 7.16
CA GLY A 159 3.56 -3.51 6.80
C GLY A 159 2.73 -2.45 7.52
N ILE A 160 2.84 -2.39 8.86
CA ILE A 160 2.15 -1.38 9.67
C ILE A 160 2.61 0.04 9.31
N GLU A 161 3.91 0.27 9.15
CA GLU A 161 4.42 1.60 8.80
C GLU A 161 3.83 2.10 7.49
N ASN A 162 3.75 1.26 6.46
CA ASN A 162 3.15 1.66 5.17
C ASN A 162 1.63 1.85 5.29
N LEU A 163 0.90 1.00 6.00
CA LEU A 163 -0.54 1.19 6.22
C LEU A 163 -0.84 2.47 7.02
N LYS A 164 0.01 2.78 7.99
CA LYS A 164 -0.07 4.04 8.74
C LYS A 164 0.15 5.24 7.83
N MET A 165 1.20 5.23 7.02
CA MET A 165 1.47 6.31 6.05
C MET A 165 0.32 6.48 5.06
N MET A 166 -0.33 5.40 4.63
CA MET A 166 -1.52 5.45 3.80
C MET A 166 -2.67 6.17 4.51
N LEU A 167 -3.03 5.72 5.72
CA LEU A 167 -4.13 6.31 6.52
C LEU A 167 -3.88 7.78 6.90
N GLU A 168 -2.62 8.19 7.01
CA GLU A 168 -2.23 9.56 7.39
C GLU A 168 -1.97 10.49 6.19
N THR A 169 -2.12 9.99 4.95
CA THR A 169 -1.86 10.79 3.74
C THR A 169 -2.86 11.95 3.63
N ARG A 170 -4.15 11.69 3.85
CA ARG A 170 -5.20 12.71 3.89
C ARG A 170 -5.43 13.24 5.29
N LYS A 171 -5.58 14.56 5.41
CA LYS A 171 -5.99 15.19 6.68
C LYS A 171 -7.51 15.09 6.85
N PRO A 172 -8.02 14.62 8.01
CA PRO A 172 -9.45 14.62 8.29
C PRO A 172 -10.07 16.01 8.13
N VAL A 173 -11.28 16.07 7.60
CA VAL A 173 -12.01 17.34 7.41
C VAL A 173 -12.49 17.86 8.77
N VAL A 174 -12.03 19.05 9.16
CA VAL A 174 -12.39 19.72 10.44
C VAL A 174 -13.56 20.71 10.28
N LYS A 175 -14.22 20.76 9.11
CA LYS A 175 -15.30 21.74 8.88
C LYS A 175 -16.53 21.42 9.74
N ASP A 176 -17.07 22.46 10.39
CA ASP A 176 -18.34 22.38 11.11
C ASP A 176 -19.50 22.05 10.15
N ARG A 177 -20.48 21.28 10.64
CA ARG A 177 -21.67 20.83 9.88
C ARG A 177 -22.44 21.97 9.19
N SER A 178 -22.27 23.23 9.60
CA SER A 178 -23.00 24.38 9.04
C SER A 178 -22.72 24.66 7.57
N ASP A 179 -21.56 24.20 7.06
CA ASP A 179 -21.06 24.58 5.73
C ASP A 179 -21.12 23.44 4.71
N ALA A 180 -21.52 22.24 5.16
CA ALA A 180 -21.60 21.04 4.34
C ALA A 180 -23.07 20.69 4.10
N VAL A 181 -23.58 20.98 2.90
CA VAL A 181 -24.82 20.40 2.38
C VAL A 181 -24.52 18.97 1.95
N THR A 182 -24.23 18.08 2.90
CA THR A 182 -24.18 16.64 2.65
C THR A 182 -25.51 16.06 3.10
N GLU A 183 -26.30 15.57 2.14
CA GLU A 183 -27.61 14.95 2.40
C GLU A 183 -27.50 13.60 3.14
N ASP A 184 -26.28 13.03 3.24
CA ASP A 184 -26.00 11.76 3.90
C ASP A 184 -25.09 11.94 5.14
N GLU A 185 -25.65 11.70 6.32
CA GLU A 185 -24.94 11.79 7.61
C GLU A 185 -23.84 10.73 7.73
N ASP A 186 -24.03 9.54 7.15
CA ASP A 186 -23.09 8.43 7.25
C ASP A 186 -21.80 8.72 6.46
N THR A 187 -21.92 9.26 5.24
CA THR A 187 -20.77 9.72 4.46
C THR A 187 -19.99 10.83 5.18
N PHE A 188 -20.68 11.77 5.82
CA PHE A 188 -20.01 12.84 6.57
C PHE A 188 -19.23 12.30 7.78
N ASP A 189 -19.84 11.38 8.54
CA ASP A 189 -19.20 10.76 9.69
C ASP A 189 -17.97 9.92 9.27
N LEU A 190 -18.02 9.21 8.13
CA LEU A 190 -16.85 8.53 7.56
C LEU A 190 -15.70 9.48 7.24
N ILE A 191 -15.98 10.56 6.52
CA ILE A 191 -14.97 11.56 6.13
C ILE A 191 -14.35 12.20 7.38
N LYS A 192 -15.16 12.51 8.41
CA LYS A 192 -14.68 13.05 9.68
C LYS A 192 -13.80 12.06 10.44
N SER A 193 -14.09 10.77 10.32
CA SER A 193 -13.27 9.66 10.83
C SER A 193 -12.02 9.37 9.99
N GLY A 194 -11.79 10.09 8.89
CA GLY A 194 -10.65 9.89 7.99
C GLY A 194 -10.81 8.67 7.07
N ILE A 195 -12.04 8.23 6.82
CA ILE A 195 -12.35 7.08 5.95
C ILE A 195 -12.94 7.60 4.65
N TYR A 196 -12.18 7.43 3.56
CA TYR A 196 -12.55 7.96 2.24
C TYR A 196 -12.88 6.86 1.22
N SER A 197 -12.62 5.60 1.54
CA SER A 197 -12.86 4.45 0.68
C SER A 197 -12.82 3.14 1.46
N ASP A 198 -13.32 2.06 0.86
CA ASP A 198 -13.19 0.69 1.38
C ASP A 198 -11.74 0.31 1.66
N THR A 199 -10.77 0.85 0.89
CA THR A 199 -9.34 0.64 1.12
C THR A 199 -8.88 1.14 2.49
N HIS A 200 -9.45 2.23 3.00
CA HIS A 200 -9.14 2.72 4.35
C HIS A 200 -9.66 1.76 5.41
N VAL A 201 -10.86 1.21 5.21
CA VAL A 201 -11.46 0.21 6.09
C VAL A 201 -10.62 -1.08 6.09
N LEU A 202 -10.15 -1.52 4.91
CA LEU A 202 -9.21 -2.63 4.78
C LEU A 202 -7.87 -2.35 5.46
N ALA A 203 -7.32 -1.14 5.34
CA ALA A 203 -6.07 -0.76 5.99
C ALA A 203 -6.17 -0.82 7.51
N LEU A 204 -7.32 -0.43 8.09
CA LEU A 204 -7.54 -0.57 9.53
C LEU A 204 -7.49 -2.03 9.97
N ILE A 205 -8.19 -2.94 9.28
CA ILE A 205 -8.22 -4.34 9.69
C ILE A 205 -6.89 -5.06 9.41
N TYR A 206 -6.25 -4.80 8.25
CA TYR A 206 -4.92 -5.34 7.95
C TYR A 206 -3.87 -4.88 8.96
N GLY A 207 -3.85 -3.58 9.27
CA GLY A 207 -2.93 -3.03 10.28
C GLY A 207 -3.19 -3.63 11.66
N SER A 208 -4.46 -3.82 12.03
CA SER A 208 -4.85 -4.45 13.29
C SER A 208 -4.38 -5.90 13.40
N GLU A 209 -4.54 -6.70 12.34
CA GLU A 209 -4.11 -8.10 12.31
C GLU A 209 -2.58 -8.22 12.38
N ILE A 210 -1.83 -7.36 11.69
CA ILE A 210 -0.37 -7.33 11.82
C ILE A 210 0.04 -6.98 13.26
N CYS A 211 -0.59 -5.98 13.88
CA CYS A 211 -0.32 -5.63 15.29
C CYS A 211 -0.63 -6.80 16.23
N TYR A 212 -1.68 -7.57 15.94
CA TYR A 212 -2.04 -8.78 16.69
C TYR A 212 -0.98 -9.88 16.53
N TRP A 213 -0.45 -10.11 15.33
CA TRP A 213 0.63 -11.07 15.10
C TRP A 213 1.93 -10.66 15.78
N LEU A 214 2.28 -9.37 15.78
CA LEU A 214 3.42 -8.84 16.53
C LEU A 214 3.29 -9.12 18.04
N ASP A 215 2.13 -8.83 18.63
CA ASP A 215 1.84 -9.12 20.04
C ASP A 215 1.97 -10.62 20.36
N LYS A 216 1.44 -11.48 19.47
CA LYS A 216 1.56 -12.93 19.62
C LYS A 216 3.03 -13.39 19.59
N CYS A 217 3.82 -12.88 18.65
CA CYS A 217 5.23 -13.23 18.53
C CYS A 217 6.05 -12.76 19.73
N ASP A 218 5.80 -11.54 20.24
CA ASP A 218 6.45 -11.04 21.47
C ASP A 218 6.11 -11.94 22.68
N LYS A 219 4.85 -12.36 22.83
CA LYS A 219 4.41 -13.31 23.88
C LYS A 219 5.09 -14.68 23.76
N GLU A 220 5.30 -15.14 22.53
CA GLU A 220 6.01 -16.39 22.24
C GLU A 220 7.54 -16.23 22.34
N ASN A 221 8.05 -15.03 22.66
CA ASN A 221 9.48 -14.68 22.69
C ASN A 221 10.20 -14.96 21.35
N LEU A 222 9.48 -14.83 20.24
CA LEU A 222 10.01 -15.02 18.89
C LEU A 222 10.90 -13.84 18.47
N PHE A 223 10.53 -12.62 18.84
CA PHE A 223 11.34 -11.41 18.73
C PHE A 223 10.95 -10.42 19.84
N GLN A 224 11.63 -9.28 19.91
CA GLN A 224 11.39 -8.24 20.92
C GLN A 224 11.10 -6.91 20.25
N THR A 225 9.82 -6.63 20.01
CA THR A 225 9.38 -5.39 19.37
C THR A 225 9.15 -4.24 20.38
N ASN A 226 9.98 -4.20 21.43
CA ASN A 226 9.95 -3.21 22.53
C ASN A 226 10.03 -1.74 22.09
N HIS A 227 10.43 -1.49 20.85
CA HIS A 227 10.60 -0.15 20.28
C HIS A 227 9.34 0.38 19.58
N LEU A 228 8.34 -0.47 19.34
CA LEU A 228 7.12 -0.12 18.61
C LEU A 228 5.90 -0.18 19.51
N ASN A 229 5.02 0.80 19.39
CA ASN A 229 3.76 0.83 20.12
C ASN A 229 2.62 0.15 19.34
N TYR A 230 2.91 -1.04 18.78
CA TYR A 230 1.98 -1.75 17.91
C TYR A 230 0.71 -2.16 18.64
N LYS A 231 0.75 -2.42 19.96
CA LYS A 231 -0.46 -2.68 20.76
C LYS A 231 -1.42 -1.49 20.71
N GLN A 232 -0.94 -0.28 21.00
CA GLN A 232 -1.78 0.91 20.94
C GLN A 232 -2.25 1.20 19.52
N ILE A 233 -1.40 1.01 18.51
CA ILE A 233 -1.77 1.19 17.10
C ILE A 233 -2.92 0.23 16.73
N GLY A 234 -2.76 -1.06 17.02
CA GLY A 234 -3.76 -2.09 16.76
C GLY A 234 -5.07 -1.82 17.51
N GLU A 235 -5.00 -1.42 18.79
CA GLU A 235 -6.21 -1.02 19.53
C GLU A 235 -6.93 0.17 18.89
N CYS A 236 -6.19 1.20 18.46
CA CYS A 236 -6.77 2.37 17.82
C CYS A 236 -7.47 1.99 16.51
N TYR A 237 -6.81 1.18 15.67
CA TYR A 237 -7.37 0.74 14.40
C TYR A 237 -8.60 -0.16 14.59
N LEU A 238 -8.57 -1.10 15.54
CA LEU A 238 -9.73 -1.95 15.86
C LEU A 238 -10.91 -1.13 16.36
N LYS A 239 -10.69 -0.18 17.28
CA LYS A 239 -11.76 0.69 17.80
C LYS A 239 -12.38 1.51 16.68
N LEU A 240 -11.56 2.08 15.80
CA LEU A 240 -12.04 2.85 14.66
C LEU A 240 -12.80 1.97 13.66
N TYR A 241 -12.26 0.80 13.30
CA TYR A 241 -12.91 -0.17 12.42
C TYR A 241 -14.28 -0.59 12.96
N ILE A 242 -14.35 -1.02 14.23
CA ILE A 242 -15.61 -1.43 14.88
C ILE A 242 -16.61 -0.26 14.89
N HIS A 243 -16.15 0.95 15.17
CA HIS A 243 -17.00 2.14 15.16
C HIS A 243 -17.61 2.40 13.79
N VAL A 244 -16.81 2.42 12.71
CA VAL A 244 -17.32 2.71 11.37
C VAL A 244 -18.19 1.58 10.81
N VAL A 245 -17.85 0.32 11.12
CA VAL A 245 -18.63 -0.84 10.66
C VAL A 245 -19.98 -0.96 11.34
N ASN A 246 -20.05 -0.71 12.65
CA ASN A 246 -21.33 -0.76 13.40
C ASN A 246 -22.16 0.53 13.23
N GLY A 247 -21.56 1.62 12.77
CA GLY A 247 -22.20 2.90 12.51
C GLY A 247 -22.46 3.12 11.02
N PRO A 248 -21.73 4.03 10.35
CA PRO A 248 -22.03 4.47 8.98
C PRO A 248 -21.95 3.38 7.91
N LEU A 249 -21.22 2.28 8.14
CA LEU A 249 -21.15 1.15 7.20
C LEU A 249 -22.05 -0.02 7.59
N LYS A 250 -23.00 0.19 8.50
CA LYS A 250 -23.89 -0.87 8.96
C LYS A 250 -24.65 -1.46 7.78
N ASN A 251 -24.67 -2.79 7.70
CA ASN A 251 -25.27 -3.58 6.61
C ASN A 251 -24.56 -3.51 5.26
N GLN A 252 -23.34 -2.97 5.17
CA GLN A 252 -22.53 -2.93 3.94
C GLN A 252 -21.62 -4.17 3.76
N GLY A 253 -21.95 -5.29 4.42
CA GLY A 253 -21.23 -6.57 4.26
C GLY A 253 -19.95 -6.74 5.09
N TRP A 254 -19.59 -5.75 5.91
CA TRP A 254 -18.44 -5.84 6.82
C TRP A 254 -18.79 -6.57 8.13
N SER A 255 -17.84 -7.32 8.69
CA SER A 255 -17.98 -8.04 9.96
C SER A 255 -17.02 -7.51 11.02
N VAL A 256 -17.49 -7.44 12.27
CA VAL A 256 -16.70 -7.03 13.44
C VAL A 256 -16.27 -8.19 14.34
N GLU A 257 -16.74 -9.41 14.10
CA GLU A 257 -16.54 -10.55 15.02
C GLU A 257 -15.05 -10.82 15.31
N ASN A 258 -14.23 -10.89 14.26
CA ASN A 258 -12.78 -11.08 14.41
C ASN A 258 -12.12 -9.86 15.07
N ALA A 259 -12.55 -8.65 14.71
CA ALA A 259 -12.00 -7.41 15.26
C ALA A 259 -12.25 -7.28 16.77
N GLU A 260 -13.46 -7.62 17.22
CA GLU A 260 -13.83 -7.65 18.64
C GLU A 260 -13.04 -8.70 19.42
N SER A 261 -12.86 -9.88 18.84
CA SER A 261 -12.04 -10.96 19.42
C SER A 261 -10.57 -10.52 19.59
N MET A 262 -9.98 -9.92 18.56
CA MET A 262 -8.61 -9.38 18.62
C MET A 262 -8.49 -8.27 19.67
N LEU A 263 -9.45 -7.34 19.71
CA LEU A 263 -9.43 -6.22 20.65
C LEU A 263 -9.48 -6.70 22.10
N LYS A 264 -10.27 -7.76 22.36
CA LYS A 264 -10.30 -8.41 23.67
C LYS A 264 -8.95 -9.04 24.02
N SER A 265 -8.35 -9.77 23.08
CA SER A 265 -7.05 -10.44 23.29
C SER A 265 -5.90 -9.46 23.57
N ILE A 266 -5.90 -8.28 22.92
CA ILE A 266 -4.89 -7.24 23.15
C ILE A 266 -5.07 -6.59 24.54
N LYS A 267 -6.32 -6.34 24.97
CA LYS A 267 -6.61 -5.73 26.29
C LYS A 267 -6.36 -6.66 27.47
N GLU A 268 -6.46 -7.96 27.27
CA GLU A 268 -6.20 -8.97 28.30
C GLU A 268 -4.70 -9.27 28.49
N SER A 269 -3.82 -8.60 27.73
CA SER A 269 -2.36 -8.75 27.76
C SER A 269 -1.64 -7.66 28.54
#